data_AF-A0A397A120-F1
#
_entry.id   AF-A0A397A120-F1
#
_cell.length_a   1.000
_cell.length_b   1.000
_cell.length_c   1.000
_cell.angle_alpha   90.00
_cell.angle_beta   90.00
_cell.angle_gamma   90.00
#
_symmetry.space_group_name_H-M   'P 1'
#
loop_
_entity.id
_entity.type
_entity.pdbx_description
1 polymer ?
#
loop_
_entity_poly.entity_id
_entity_poly.type
_entity_poly.pdbx_seq_one_letter_code
_entity_poly.pdbx_strand_id
1 'polypeptide(L)'
;MAYTPRDTTHWTTDSFLAYLTSTTPVFVADVLAQLHALPVKFDDAWQIDHVCYRCDSDDEYTHLTNTVLPQLGHELVESMVGGRLIATFKLSTPIGLSHRPNASVDVLEVPSPKRGSPYDSGLEHFEVVVPYNLDTFLADNSATHTAWDLKGMTKPINRDVRVPLGPFSVKFHEQTLERVIELESADGIAQS
;
A
#
# COMPACT_ATOMS: atom_id res chain seq x y z
N MET A 1 -3.49 -8.61 14.63
CA MET A 1 -2.76 -7.32 14.75
C MET A 1 -3.72 -6.15 14.99
N ALA A 2 -3.23 -4.94 15.32
CA ALA A 2 -4.07 -3.80 15.78
C ALA A 2 -5.13 -3.33 14.77
N TYR A 3 -4.94 -3.61 13.47
CA TYR A 3 -5.88 -3.27 12.40
C TYR A 3 -6.49 -4.51 11.74
N THR A 4 -6.41 -5.67 12.39
CA THR A 4 -7.06 -6.89 11.90
C THR A 4 -8.57 -6.72 11.98
N PRO A 5 -9.30 -6.99 10.89
CA PRO A 5 -10.75 -6.94 10.89
C PRO A 5 -11.38 -7.91 11.88
N ARG A 6 -12.61 -7.59 12.29
CA ARG A 6 -13.38 -8.45 13.21
C ARG A 6 -14.05 -9.63 12.52
N ASP A 7 -14.31 -9.53 11.23
CA ASP A 7 -14.85 -10.61 10.38
C ASP A 7 -14.29 -10.45 8.97
N THR A 8 -13.39 -11.35 8.57
CA THR A 8 -12.77 -11.40 7.24
C THR A 8 -13.51 -12.34 6.29
N THR A 9 -14.44 -13.15 6.82
CA THR A 9 -15.14 -14.22 6.09
C THR A 9 -16.44 -13.76 5.44
N HIS A 10 -16.96 -12.58 5.80
CA HIS A 10 -18.24 -12.07 5.30
C HIS A 10 -18.17 -10.58 4.93
N TRP A 11 -17.11 -10.16 4.25
CA TRP A 11 -17.06 -8.80 3.73
C TRP A 11 -18.26 -8.51 2.83
N THR A 12 -19.03 -7.50 3.18
CA THR A 12 -19.99 -6.88 2.29
C THR A 12 -19.38 -5.57 1.81
N THR A 13 -19.92 -4.99 0.73
CA THR A 13 -19.55 -3.65 0.28
C THR A 13 -19.60 -2.64 1.43
N ASP A 14 -20.67 -2.67 2.23
CA ASP A 14 -20.85 -1.75 3.35
C ASP A 14 -19.87 -2.01 4.50
N SER A 15 -19.67 -3.27 4.90
CA SER A 15 -18.80 -3.57 6.05
C SER A 15 -17.32 -3.33 5.72
N PHE A 16 -16.89 -3.63 4.49
CA PHE A 16 -15.52 -3.36 4.06
C PHE A 16 -15.27 -1.86 3.87
N LEU A 17 -16.22 -1.12 3.28
CA LEU A 17 -16.12 0.34 3.19
C LEU A 17 -16.08 0.98 4.58
N ALA A 18 -16.91 0.53 5.52
CA ALA A 18 -16.89 0.99 6.90
C ALA A 18 -15.54 0.70 7.57
N TYR A 19 -14.97 -0.49 7.35
CA TYR A 19 -13.64 -0.83 7.84
C TYR A 19 -12.58 0.13 7.26
N LEU A 20 -12.50 0.29 5.94
CA LEU A 20 -11.52 1.16 5.31
C LEU A 20 -11.64 2.62 5.78
N THR A 21 -12.85 3.18 5.76
CA THR A 21 -13.08 4.58 6.13
C THR A 21 -12.79 4.88 7.61
N SER A 22 -13.05 3.92 8.50
CA SER A 22 -12.76 4.10 9.93
C SER A 22 -11.33 3.72 10.34
N THR A 23 -10.73 2.77 9.64
CA THR A 23 -9.44 2.17 10.06
C THR A 23 -8.26 2.80 9.34
N THR A 24 -8.36 3.10 8.03
CA THR A 24 -7.24 3.65 7.25
C THR A 24 -6.68 4.95 7.85
N PRO A 25 -7.49 5.95 8.27
CA PRO A 25 -6.94 7.17 8.84
C PRO A 25 -6.19 6.96 10.15
N VAL A 26 -6.65 6.01 10.98
CA VAL A 26 -6.01 5.65 12.26
C VAL A 26 -4.72 4.86 11.99
N PHE A 27 -4.78 3.86 11.12
CA PHE A 27 -3.63 3.08 10.68
C PHE A 27 -2.50 3.97 10.16
N VAL A 28 -2.80 4.85 9.22
CA VAL A 28 -1.80 5.76 8.64
C VAL A 28 -1.23 6.69 9.72
N ALA A 29 -2.06 7.24 10.61
CA ALA A 29 -1.59 8.12 11.70
C ALA A 29 -0.60 7.40 12.64
N ASP A 30 -0.96 6.19 13.08
CA ASP A 30 -0.16 5.42 14.02
C ASP A 30 1.15 4.92 13.42
N VAL A 31 1.14 4.54 12.14
CA VAL A 31 2.35 4.12 11.41
C VAL A 31 3.24 5.33 11.09
N LEU A 32 2.67 6.49 10.75
CA LEU A 32 3.43 7.73 10.62
C LEU A 32 4.07 8.16 11.93
N ALA A 33 3.37 8.04 13.06
CA ALA A 33 3.93 8.33 14.37
C ALA A 33 5.15 7.44 14.68
N GLN A 34 5.10 6.16 14.29
CA GLN A 34 6.25 5.26 14.39
C GLN A 34 7.40 5.67 13.45
N LEU A 35 7.09 6.09 12.24
CA LEU A 35 8.07 6.57 11.28
C LEU A 35 8.75 7.87 11.75
N HIS A 36 7.98 8.83 12.30
CA HIS A 36 8.51 10.08 12.87
C HIS A 36 9.38 9.86 14.11
N ALA A 37 9.20 8.74 14.82
CA ALA A 37 10.07 8.35 15.92
C ALA A 37 11.45 7.83 15.42
N LEU A 38 11.58 7.54 14.12
CA LEU A 38 12.85 7.23 13.48
C LEU A 38 13.48 8.50 12.90
N PRO A 39 14.81 8.56 12.76
CA PRO A 39 15.51 9.70 12.15
C PRO A 39 15.33 9.78 10.62
N VAL A 40 14.24 9.26 10.05
CA VAL A 40 13.98 9.34 8.60
C VAL A 40 13.56 10.76 8.23
N LYS A 41 14.24 11.37 7.26
CA LYS A 41 13.89 12.66 6.67
C LYS A 41 12.87 12.44 5.55
N PHE A 42 11.63 12.86 5.80
CA PHE A 42 10.56 12.93 4.80
C PHE A 42 9.62 14.10 5.15
N ASP A 43 8.77 14.51 4.21
CA ASP A 43 7.79 15.58 4.41
C ASP A 43 6.38 14.99 4.53
N ASP A 44 5.60 15.46 5.51
CA ASP A 44 4.20 15.06 5.68
C ASP A 44 3.28 15.59 4.57
N ALA A 45 3.75 16.57 3.78
CA ALA A 45 3.06 17.04 2.59
C ALA A 45 3.21 16.10 1.39
N TRP A 46 4.11 15.11 1.43
CA TRP A 46 4.24 14.13 0.36
C TRP A 46 3.00 13.25 0.25
N GLN A 47 2.66 12.91 -0.99
CA GLN A 47 1.48 12.13 -1.31
C GLN A 47 1.62 10.72 -0.75
N ILE A 48 0.63 10.30 0.05
CA ILE A 48 0.40 8.88 0.31
C ILE A 48 -0.30 8.34 -0.94
N ASP A 49 0.39 7.47 -1.67
CA ASP A 49 -0.06 6.97 -2.96
C ASP A 49 -1.19 5.96 -2.78
N HIS A 50 -0.88 4.87 -2.08
CA HIS A 50 -1.81 3.78 -1.85
C HIS A 50 -1.61 3.16 -0.48
N VAL A 51 -2.63 2.44 -0.03
CA VAL A 51 -2.59 1.58 1.16
C VAL A 51 -2.71 0.13 0.73
N CYS A 52 -2.07 -0.79 1.45
CA CYS A 52 -2.14 -2.22 1.17
C CYS A 52 -2.98 -2.93 2.24
N TYR A 53 -3.97 -3.69 1.78
CA TYR A 53 -4.72 -4.65 2.59
C TYR A 53 -4.24 -6.07 2.28
N ARG A 54 -3.83 -6.82 3.29
CA ARG A 54 -3.48 -8.24 3.19
C ARG A 54 -4.71 -9.11 3.36
N CYS A 55 -4.77 -10.19 2.61
CA CYS A 55 -5.70 -11.30 2.85
C CYS A 55 -4.96 -12.47 3.50
N ASP A 56 -5.64 -13.16 4.42
CA ASP A 56 -5.10 -14.37 5.07
C ASP A 56 -5.34 -15.65 4.24
N SER A 57 -6.28 -15.59 3.31
CA SER A 57 -6.76 -16.72 2.51
C SER A 57 -7.05 -16.31 1.06
N ASP A 58 -6.90 -17.27 0.14
CA ASP A 58 -7.23 -17.05 -1.27
C ASP A 58 -8.74 -16.82 -1.46
N ASP A 59 -9.57 -17.38 -0.58
CA ASP A 59 -11.02 -17.17 -0.58
C ASP A 59 -11.38 -15.71 -0.22
N GLU A 60 -10.76 -15.12 0.81
CA GLU A 60 -10.95 -13.71 1.13
C GLU A 60 -10.49 -12.81 -0.01
N TYR A 61 -9.30 -13.09 -0.57
CA TYR A 61 -8.76 -12.37 -1.72
C TYR A 61 -9.76 -12.37 -2.88
N THR A 62 -10.18 -13.57 -3.31
CA THR A 62 -11.09 -13.76 -4.43
C THR A 62 -12.43 -13.08 -4.19
N HIS A 63 -12.96 -13.19 -2.96
CA HIS A 63 -14.22 -12.55 -2.59
C HIS A 63 -14.12 -11.02 -2.64
N LEU A 64 -13.05 -10.44 -2.08
CA LEU A 64 -12.82 -9.01 -2.09
C LEU A 64 -12.68 -8.48 -3.51
N THR A 65 -11.82 -9.08 -4.34
CA THR A 65 -11.51 -8.59 -5.69
C THR A 65 -12.67 -8.79 -6.67
N ASN A 66 -13.40 -9.91 -6.58
CA ASN A 66 -14.47 -10.20 -7.55
C ASN A 66 -15.86 -9.68 -7.16
N THR A 67 -16.12 -9.50 -5.86
CA THR A 67 -17.48 -9.18 -5.37
C THR A 67 -17.56 -7.82 -4.70
N VAL A 68 -16.63 -7.50 -3.81
CA VAL A 68 -16.73 -6.32 -2.93
C VAL A 68 -16.17 -5.07 -3.58
N LEU A 69 -14.91 -5.12 -4.01
CA LEU A 69 -14.17 -3.98 -4.55
C LEU A 69 -14.71 -3.41 -5.86
N PRO A 70 -15.25 -4.21 -6.80
CA PRO A 70 -15.89 -3.68 -8.01
C PRO A 70 -17.12 -2.82 -7.73
N GLN A 71 -17.71 -2.90 -6.53
CA GLN A 71 -18.82 -2.03 -6.10
C GLN A 71 -18.33 -0.73 -5.44
N LEU A 72 -17.06 -0.66 -5.02
CA LEU A 72 -16.47 0.49 -4.33
C LEU A 72 -15.58 1.34 -5.25
N GLY A 73 -15.16 0.79 -6.38
CA GLY A 73 -14.17 1.40 -7.26
C GLY A 73 -14.08 0.67 -8.59
N HIS A 74 -13.01 0.94 -9.33
CA HIS A 74 -12.65 0.18 -10.52
C HIS A 74 -11.27 -0.46 -10.33
N GLU A 75 -11.10 -1.64 -10.89
CA GLU A 75 -9.80 -2.30 -10.96
C GLU A 75 -8.90 -1.52 -11.92
N LEU A 76 -7.67 -1.24 -11.48
CA LEU A 76 -6.62 -0.67 -12.30
C LEU A 76 -5.82 -1.79 -12.98
N VAL A 77 -5.44 -2.82 -12.21
CA VAL A 77 -4.75 -4.00 -12.69
C VAL A 77 -4.93 -5.16 -11.71
N GLU A 78 -4.92 -6.39 -12.20
CA GLU A 78 -4.59 -7.58 -11.43
C GLU A 78 -3.47 -8.34 -12.15
N SER A 79 -2.35 -8.59 -11.47
CA SER A 79 -1.18 -9.20 -12.10
C SER A 79 -0.40 -10.13 -11.17
N MET A 80 0.44 -10.98 -11.76
CA MET A 80 1.32 -11.90 -11.03
C MET A 80 2.59 -11.16 -10.60
N VAL A 81 2.80 -10.98 -9.31
CA VAL A 81 3.95 -10.25 -8.76
C VAL A 81 4.63 -11.10 -7.69
N GLY A 82 5.87 -11.53 -7.95
CA GLY A 82 6.64 -12.32 -7.00
C GLY A 82 5.97 -13.67 -6.63
N GLY A 83 5.27 -14.27 -7.60
CA GLY A 83 4.64 -15.59 -7.49
C GLY A 83 3.27 -15.62 -6.83
N ARG A 84 2.56 -14.49 -6.75
CA ARG A 84 1.17 -14.39 -6.31
C ARG A 84 0.41 -13.30 -7.07
N LEU A 85 -0.91 -13.34 -7.04
CA LEU A 85 -1.72 -12.27 -7.60
C LEU A 85 -1.70 -11.04 -6.70
N ILE A 86 -1.69 -9.86 -7.32
CA ILE A 86 -1.91 -8.58 -6.65
C ILE A 86 -2.89 -7.80 -7.50
N ALA A 87 -4.01 -7.42 -6.90
CA ALA A 87 -4.99 -6.52 -7.49
C ALA A 87 -4.84 -5.11 -6.94
N THR A 88 -5.00 -4.12 -7.79
CA THR A 88 -5.00 -2.70 -7.42
C THR A 88 -6.31 -2.07 -7.85
N PHE A 89 -6.98 -1.40 -6.93
CA PHE A 89 -8.26 -0.74 -7.17
C PHE A 89 -8.16 0.76 -6.90
N LYS A 90 -8.80 1.55 -7.76
CA LYS A 90 -9.07 2.97 -7.53
C LYS A 90 -10.49 3.12 -6.98
N LEU A 91 -10.59 3.53 -5.72
CA LEU A 91 -11.85 3.77 -5.03
C LEU A 91 -12.58 4.97 -5.64
N SER A 92 -13.89 4.84 -5.81
CA SER A 92 -14.72 5.92 -6.36
C SER A 92 -14.83 7.12 -5.41
N THR A 93 -14.65 6.88 -4.11
CA THR A 93 -14.62 7.92 -3.07
C THR A 93 -13.31 7.79 -2.29
N PRO A 94 -12.44 8.81 -2.33
CA PRO A 94 -11.20 8.82 -1.55
C PRO A 94 -11.46 8.74 -0.04
N ILE A 95 -10.60 8.02 0.67
CA ILE A 95 -10.60 7.94 2.12
C ILE A 95 -9.80 9.12 2.68
N GLY A 96 -10.47 10.06 3.33
CA GLY A 96 -9.82 11.22 3.94
C GLY A 96 -8.96 10.86 5.14
N LEU A 97 -7.75 11.43 5.22
CA LEU A 97 -6.81 11.22 6.32
C LEU A 97 -6.95 12.33 7.36
N SER A 98 -7.75 12.11 8.39
CA SER A 98 -8.15 13.15 9.36
C SER A 98 -6.99 13.87 10.07
N HIS A 99 -5.82 13.23 10.17
CA HIS A 99 -4.61 13.78 10.77
C HIS A 99 -3.78 14.65 9.81
N ARG A 100 -4.13 14.67 8.50
CA ARG A 100 -3.49 15.48 7.46
C ARG A 100 -4.56 16.28 6.68
N PRO A 101 -4.71 17.60 6.93
CA PRO A 101 -5.72 18.40 6.25
C PRO A 101 -5.62 18.30 4.72
N ASN A 102 -6.76 18.03 4.06
CA ASN A 102 -6.88 17.86 2.61
C ASN A 102 -6.13 16.65 2.01
N ALA A 103 -5.55 15.76 2.82
CA ALA A 103 -4.97 14.52 2.32
C ALA A 103 -6.01 13.40 2.29
N SER A 104 -5.92 12.56 1.26
CA SER A 104 -6.76 11.38 1.09
C SER A 104 -5.99 10.29 0.36
N VAL A 105 -6.43 9.05 0.50
CA VAL A 105 -5.96 7.91 -0.27
C VAL A 105 -7.13 7.27 -0.99
N ASP A 106 -6.98 7.00 -2.28
CA ASP A 106 -8.02 6.39 -3.10
C ASP A 106 -7.51 5.17 -3.87
N VAL A 107 -6.25 4.78 -3.73
CA VAL A 107 -5.70 3.56 -4.29
C VAL A 107 -5.53 2.51 -3.19
N LEU A 108 -6.09 1.33 -3.43
CA LEU A 108 -5.98 0.16 -2.55
C LEU A 108 -5.26 -0.96 -3.30
N GLU A 109 -4.13 -1.42 -2.76
CA GLU A 109 -3.47 -2.65 -3.18
C GLU A 109 -3.98 -3.82 -2.33
N VAL A 110 -4.35 -4.93 -2.97
CA VAL A 110 -4.78 -6.17 -2.33
C VAL A 110 -3.94 -7.31 -2.89
N PRO A 111 -2.91 -7.77 -2.18
CA PRO A 111 -2.13 -8.95 -2.57
C PRO A 111 -2.77 -10.24 -2.06
N SER A 112 -2.82 -11.28 -2.89
CA SER A 112 -3.20 -12.62 -2.44
C SER A 112 -2.18 -13.17 -1.43
N PRO A 113 -2.55 -14.17 -0.61
CA PRO A 113 -1.61 -14.78 0.33
C PRO A 113 -0.34 -15.27 -0.35
N LYS A 114 0.83 -15.02 0.26
CA LYS A 114 2.10 -15.52 -0.25
C LYS A 114 2.42 -16.87 0.40
N ARG A 115 2.58 -17.90 -0.44
CA ARG A 115 2.96 -19.24 0.05
C ARG A 115 4.26 -19.19 0.87
N GLY A 116 4.21 -19.71 2.09
CA GLY A 116 5.36 -19.73 3.01
C GLY A 116 5.62 -18.42 3.76
N SER A 117 4.80 -17.39 3.55
CA SER A 117 4.86 -16.12 4.27
C SER A 117 3.44 -15.66 4.59
N PRO A 118 2.76 -16.31 5.56
CA PRO A 118 1.39 -15.97 5.91
C PRO A 118 1.32 -14.56 6.51
N TYR A 119 0.23 -13.86 6.23
CA TYR A 119 -0.12 -12.57 6.80
C TYR A 119 -1.50 -12.69 7.44
N ASP A 120 -1.72 -12.00 8.56
CA ASP A 120 -3.07 -11.76 9.05
C ASP A 120 -3.79 -10.81 8.08
N SER A 121 -5.11 -10.95 7.94
CA SER A 121 -5.87 -9.98 7.16
C SER A 121 -5.84 -8.59 7.81
N GLY A 122 -5.85 -7.55 6.97
CA GLY A 122 -5.87 -6.16 7.41
C GLY A 122 -4.86 -5.26 6.71
N LEU A 123 -4.92 -3.97 7.05
CA LEU A 123 -3.94 -2.98 6.58
C LEU A 123 -2.54 -3.30 7.11
N GLU A 124 -1.55 -3.34 6.21
CA GLU A 124 -0.16 -3.71 6.56
C GLU A 124 0.86 -2.62 6.25
N HIS A 125 0.73 -1.95 5.10
CA HIS A 125 1.60 -0.84 4.74
C HIS A 125 0.87 0.22 3.93
N PHE A 126 1.54 1.35 3.77
CA PHE A 126 1.21 2.34 2.74
C PHE A 126 2.49 2.81 2.07
N GLU A 127 2.35 3.40 0.89
CA GLU A 127 3.46 3.92 0.11
C GLU A 127 3.35 5.43 -0.07
N VAL A 128 4.51 6.09 -0.14
CA VAL A 128 4.63 7.54 -0.26
C VAL A 128 5.42 7.87 -1.52
N VAL A 129 4.89 8.77 -2.34
CA VAL A 129 5.59 9.29 -3.51
C VAL A 129 6.67 10.27 -3.07
N VAL A 130 7.92 9.94 -3.40
CA VAL A 130 9.06 10.84 -3.24
C VAL A 130 9.08 11.80 -4.43
N PRO A 131 9.17 13.13 -4.22
CA PRO A 131 9.12 14.10 -5.32
C PRO A 131 10.41 14.16 -6.17
N TYR A 132 11.36 13.25 -5.92
CA TYR A 132 12.65 13.16 -6.57
C TYR A 132 13.19 11.72 -6.50
N ASN A 133 14.32 11.49 -7.13
CA ASN A 133 14.86 10.14 -7.29
C ASN A 133 15.30 9.50 -5.96
N LEU A 134 15.05 8.18 -5.83
CA LEU A 134 15.30 7.42 -4.60
C LEU A 134 16.77 7.37 -4.19
N ASP A 135 17.71 7.41 -5.13
CA ASP A 135 19.14 7.43 -4.82
C ASP A 135 19.51 8.71 -4.05
N THR A 136 18.94 9.86 -4.44
CA THR A 136 19.09 11.13 -3.70
C THR A 136 18.38 11.07 -2.35
N PHE A 137 17.18 10.48 -2.29
CA PHE A 137 16.42 10.34 -1.04
C PHE A 137 17.18 9.51 0.01
N LEU A 138 17.80 8.41 -0.42
CA LEU A 138 18.67 7.60 0.42
C LEU A 138 19.95 8.36 0.83
N ALA A 139 20.53 9.15 -0.08
CA ALA A 139 21.72 9.96 0.23
C ALA A 139 21.41 11.01 1.32
N ASP A 140 20.25 11.67 1.24
CA ASP A 140 19.77 12.62 2.26
C ASP A 140 19.55 11.95 3.63
N ASN A 141 19.17 10.68 3.60
CA ASN A 141 18.95 9.81 4.76
C ASN A 141 20.18 9.00 5.18
N SER A 142 21.34 9.19 4.57
CA SER A 142 22.51 8.32 4.80
C SER A 142 23.06 8.40 6.24
N ALA A 143 22.90 9.54 6.92
CA ALA A 143 23.35 9.75 8.30
C ALA A 143 22.36 9.27 9.37
N THR A 144 21.19 8.75 8.99
CA THR A 144 20.10 8.47 9.93
C THR A 144 20.25 7.08 10.58
N HIS A 145 21.11 6.21 10.04
CA HIS A 145 21.24 4.81 10.47
C HIS A 145 19.91 4.03 10.48
N THR A 146 18.91 4.48 9.72
CA THR A 146 17.64 3.77 9.55
C THR A 146 17.91 2.40 8.89
N ALA A 147 17.27 1.35 9.39
CA ALA A 147 17.35 0.00 8.84
C ALA A 147 16.48 -0.14 7.58
N TRP A 148 16.92 0.45 6.47
CA TRP A 148 16.24 0.36 5.17
C TRP A 148 16.27 -1.07 4.60
N ASP A 149 15.15 -1.52 4.03
CA ASP A 149 15.10 -2.66 3.11
C ASP A 149 15.14 -2.12 1.67
N LEU A 150 16.25 -2.43 0.98
CA LEU A 150 16.57 -1.91 -0.35
C LEU A 150 16.31 -2.92 -1.48
N LYS A 151 15.64 -4.06 -1.20
CA LYS A 151 15.37 -5.08 -2.23
C LYS A 151 14.62 -4.51 -3.44
N GLY A 152 13.67 -3.60 -3.19
CA GLY A 152 12.87 -2.94 -4.22
C GLY A 152 13.67 -2.05 -5.18
N MET A 153 14.86 -1.59 -4.80
CA MET A 153 15.73 -0.74 -5.65
C MET A 153 16.25 -1.47 -6.89
N THR A 154 16.18 -2.80 -6.91
CA THR A 154 16.62 -3.62 -8.05
C THR A 154 15.59 -3.71 -9.17
N LYS A 155 14.36 -3.27 -8.93
CA LYS A 155 13.28 -3.30 -9.93
C LYS A 155 13.61 -2.33 -11.08
N PRO A 156 13.33 -2.68 -12.35
CA PRO A 156 13.53 -1.77 -13.47
C PRO A 156 12.47 -0.66 -13.51
N ILE A 157 11.27 -0.95 -13.03
CA ILE A 157 10.11 -0.06 -12.97
C ILE A 157 9.58 -0.06 -11.52
N ASN A 158 9.08 1.09 -11.06
CA ASN A 158 8.51 1.25 -9.72
C ASN A 158 9.45 0.76 -8.60
N ARG A 159 10.69 1.26 -8.63
CA ARG A 159 11.65 1.03 -7.54
C ARG A 159 11.07 1.57 -6.25
N ASP A 160 11.29 0.82 -5.17
CA ASP A 160 10.89 1.21 -3.83
C ASP A 160 12.01 0.97 -2.81
N VAL A 161 11.99 1.76 -1.75
CA VAL A 161 12.73 1.51 -0.51
C VAL A 161 11.74 1.39 0.63
N ARG A 162 12.01 0.49 1.56
CA ARG A 162 11.08 0.17 2.65
C ARG A 162 11.70 0.46 4.00
N VAL A 163 10.91 1.07 4.89
CA VAL A 163 11.22 1.18 6.32
C VAL A 163 10.32 0.19 7.08
N PRO A 164 10.87 -0.90 7.64
CA PRO A 164 10.11 -1.83 8.46
C PRO A 164 9.80 -1.22 9.84
N LEU A 165 8.54 -1.33 10.26
CA LEU A 165 8.00 -0.80 11.53
C LEU A 165 7.27 -1.92 12.28
N GLY A 166 8.02 -2.97 12.63
CA GLY A 166 7.48 -4.18 13.26
C GLY A 166 6.56 -4.95 12.30
N PRO A 167 5.25 -5.11 12.60
CA PRO A 167 4.30 -5.78 11.71
C PRO A 167 3.91 -4.93 10.49
N PHE A 168 4.23 -3.64 10.49
CA PHE A 168 3.88 -2.70 9.44
C PHE A 168 5.11 -2.24 8.68
N SER A 169 4.88 -1.50 7.59
CA SER A 169 5.94 -0.75 6.94
C SER A 169 5.45 0.49 6.21
N VAL A 170 6.38 1.37 5.89
CA VAL A 170 6.18 2.44 4.91
C VAL A 170 7.15 2.20 3.77
N LYS A 171 6.67 2.28 2.53
CA LYS A 171 7.56 2.29 1.36
C LYS A 171 7.56 3.66 0.70
N PHE A 172 8.66 3.94 0.02
CA PHE A 172 8.87 5.16 -0.72
C PHE A 172 9.23 4.79 -2.14
N HIS A 173 8.54 5.39 -3.10
CA HIS A 173 8.73 5.17 -4.53
C HIS A 173 8.67 6.49 -5.31
N GLU A 174 9.12 6.47 -6.56
CA GLU A 174 9.34 7.69 -7.35
C GLU A 174 8.09 8.17 -8.10
N GLN A 175 7.06 7.34 -8.21
CA GLN A 175 5.85 7.60 -9.00
C GLN A 175 4.64 6.91 -8.38
N THR A 176 3.45 7.42 -8.68
CA THR A 176 2.20 6.80 -8.24
C THR A 176 2.02 5.42 -8.88
N LEU A 177 1.36 4.50 -8.16
CA LEU A 177 1.06 3.17 -8.67
C LEU A 177 0.17 3.23 -9.92
N GLU A 178 -0.77 4.18 -9.98
CA GLU A 178 -1.55 4.46 -11.18
C GLU A 178 -0.66 4.78 -12.38
N ARG A 179 0.35 5.65 -12.21
CA ARG A 179 1.25 6.02 -13.30
C ARG A 179 2.10 4.84 -13.77
N VAL A 180 2.53 4.01 -12.83
CA VAL A 180 3.27 2.77 -13.13
C VAL A 180 2.40 1.85 -13.99
N ILE A 181 1.14 1.62 -13.60
CA ILE A 181 0.19 0.77 -14.32
C ILE A 181 -0.08 1.31 -15.73
N GLU A 182 -0.23 2.64 -15.87
CA GLU A 182 -0.39 3.28 -17.19
C GLU A 182 0.81 3.02 -18.11
N LEU A 183 2.04 3.18 -17.58
CA LEU A 183 3.27 2.98 -18.34
C LEU A 183 3.42 1.51 -18.79
N GLU A 184 3.22 0.58 -17.87
CA GLU A 184 3.31 -0.86 -18.14
C GLU A 184 2.27 -1.31 -19.17
N SER A 185 1.05 -0.79 -19.09
CA SER A 185 -0.03 -1.06 -20.04
C SER A 185 0.27 -0.49 -21.43
N ALA A 186 0.86 0.70 -21.51
CA ALA A 186 1.23 1.33 -22.78
C ALA A 186 2.41 0.63 -23.46
N ASP A 187 3.36 0.12 -22.69
CA ASP A 187 4.56 -0.57 -23.19
C ASP A 187 4.32 -2.07 -23.46
N GLY A 188 3.15 -2.60 -23.11
CA GLY A 188 2.81 -4.02 -23.29
C GLY A 188 3.61 -4.96 -22.39
N ILE A 189 4.16 -4.44 -21.28
CA ILE A 189 4.96 -5.19 -20.31
C ILE A 189 4.02 -5.60 -19.17
N ALA A 190 3.56 -6.85 -19.18
CA ALA A 190 2.90 -7.42 -18.00
C ALA A 190 3.94 -7.71 -16.92
N GLN A 191 3.64 -7.37 -15.67
CA GLN A 191 4.51 -7.68 -14.53
C GLN A 191 4.80 -9.19 -14.48
N SER A 192 6.09 -9.54 -14.43
CA SER A 192 6.63 -10.91 -14.34
C SER A 192 7.11 -11.24 -12.94
#